data_AF-A0AAP9SXZ0-F1
#
_entry.id   AF-A0AAP9SXZ0-F1
#
_cell.length_a   1.000
_cell.length_b   1.000
_cell.length_c   1.000
_cell.angle_alpha   90.00
_cell.angle_beta   90.00
_cell.angle_gamma   90.00
#
_symmetry.space_group_name_H-M   'P 1'
#
loop_
_entity.id
_entity.type
_entity.pdbx_description
1 polymer ?
#
loop_
_entity_poly.entity_id
_entity_poly.type
_entity_poly.pdbx_seq_one_letter_code
_entity_poly.pdbx_strand_id
1 'polypeptide(L)' 'MKLDDFTGVLSLERLEVNTMVYLYSEQGELIGKIHSTGDCVTFILPRRGMYVLVIHCASYPVEVRRITY' A
#
# COMPACT_ATOMS: atom_id res chain seq x y z
N MET A 1 5.96 -7.22 2.51
CA MET A 1 5.03 -6.86 1.42
C MET A 1 4.90 -8.06 0.52
N LYS A 2 3.68 -8.50 0.25
CA LYS A 2 3.37 -9.65 -0.58
C LYS A 2 2.21 -9.29 -1.50
N LEU A 3 2.34 -9.58 -2.79
CA LEU A 3 1.26 -9.44 -3.77
C LEU A 3 0.84 -10.85 -4.21
N ASP A 4 -0.47 -11.10 -4.21
CA ASP A 4 -1.06 -12.27 -4.83
C ASP A 4 -1.45 -11.94 -6.27
N ASP A 5 -0.74 -12.51 -7.23
CA ASP A 5 -0.92 -12.24 -8.67
C ASP A 5 -2.23 -12.80 -9.26
N PHE A 6 -2.92 -13.68 -8.52
CA PHE A 6 -4.20 -14.25 -8.93
C PHE A 6 -5.37 -13.42 -8.40
N THR A 7 -5.29 -12.95 -7.15
CA THR A 7 -6.39 -12.24 -6.48
C THR A 7 -6.21 -10.72 -6.48
N GLY A 8 -5.00 -10.21 -6.75
CA GLY A 8 -4.65 -8.80 -6.67
C GLY A 8 -4.55 -8.27 -5.24
N VAL A 9 -4.50 -9.17 -4.25
CA VAL A 9 -4.37 -8.78 -2.84
C VAL A 9 -2.91 -8.41 -2.55
N LEU A 10 -2.70 -7.14 -2.22
CA LEU A 10 -1.43 -6.61 -1.73
C LEU A 10 -1.48 -6.53 -0.20
N SER A 11 -0.64 -7.31 0.47
CA SER A 11 -0.50 -7.32 1.92
C SER A 11 0.79 -6.63 2.36
N LEU A 12 0.65 -5.69 3.30
CA LEU A 12 1.75 -5.07 4.03
C LEU A 12 1.72 -5.58 5.46
N GLU A 13 2.84 -6.15 5.89
CA GLU A 13 3.01 -6.73 7.23
C GLU A 13 4.12 -5.97 7.96
N ARG A 14 4.13 -6.07 9.28
CA ARG A 14 5.10 -5.42 10.18
C ARG A 14 5.06 -3.89 10.11
N LEU A 15 3.87 -3.33 9.90
CA LEU A 15 3.66 -1.90 10.02
C LEU A 15 3.64 -1.48 11.49
N GLU A 16 4.09 -0.26 11.77
CA GLU A 16 3.84 0.35 13.07
C GLU A 16 2.38 0.79 13.17
N VAL A 17 1.82 0.73 14.38
CA VAL A 17 0.49 1.28 14.65
C VAL A 17 0.51 2.78 14.33
N ASN A 18 -0.60 3.28 13.78
CA ASN A 18 -0.75 4.64 13.26
C ASN A 18 0.06 4.97 11.99
N THR A 19 0.54 3.96 11.27
CA THR A 19 1.08 4.17 9.92
C THR A 19 -0.05 4.50 8.94
N MET A 20 0.09 5.59 8.18
CA MET A 20 -0.78 5.93 7.06
C MET A 20 -0.23 5.31 5.78
N VAL A 21 -1.08 4.57 5.06
CA VAL A 21 -0.71 3.96 3.77
C VAL A 21 -1.64 4.48 2.69
N TYR A 22 -1.05 5.01 1.63
CA TYR A 22 -1.75 5.55 0.47
C TYR A 22 -1.38 4.72 -0.76
N LEU A 23 -2.37 4.42 -1.58
CA LEU A 23 -2.22 3.69 -2.83
C LEU A 23 -2.66 4.58 -3.99
N TYR A 24 -1.75 4.79 -4.93
CA TYR A 24 -1.97 5.59 -6.13
C TYR A 24 -1.92 4.70 -7.37
N SER A 25 -2.76 5.04 -8.36
CA SER A 25 -2.69 4.47 -9.70
C SER A 25 -1.46 4.97 -10.47
N GLU A 26 -1.15 4.32 -11.59
CA GLU A 26 -0.14 4.79 -12.55
C GLU A 26 -0.37 6.23 -13.03
N GLN A 27 -1.63 6.68 -13.09
CA GLN A 27 -1.99 8.03 -13.49
C GLN A 27 -1.82 9.07 -12.36
N GLY A 28 -1.41 8.63 -11.17
CA GLY A 28 -1.26 9.48 -9.98
C GLY A 28 -2.56 9.72 -9.21
N GLU A 29 -3.63 8.99 -9.50
CA GLU A 29 -4.89 9.10 -8.76
C GLU A 29 -4.80 8.34 -7.44
N LEU A 30 -5.26 8.93 -6.34
CA LEU A 30 -5.37 8.24 -5.06
C LEU A 30 -6.56 7.27 -5.11
N ILE A 31 -6.28 5.97 -5.07
CA ILE A 31 -7.28 4.91 -5.15
C ILE A 31 -7.49 4.16 -3.84
N GLY A 32 -6.61 4.35 -2.86
CA GLY A 32 -6.73 3.72 -1.55
C GLY A 32 -6.03 4.51 -0.46
N LYS A 33 -6.62 4.52 0.74
CA LYS A 33 -6.04 5.11 1.94
C LYS A 33 -6.42 4.27 3.13
N ILE A 34 -5.43 3.84 3.91
CA ILE A 34 -5.63 3.08 5.14
C ILE A 34 -4.83 3.73 6.26
N HIS A 35 -5.47 3.93 7.41
CA HIS A 35 -4.81 4.24 8.67
C HIS A 35 -4.66 2.92 9.44
N SER A 36 -3.43 2.45 9.60
CA SER A 36 -3.16 1.18 10.25
C SER A 36 -3.46 1.27 11.74
N THR A 37 -4.39 0.44 12.21
CA THR A 37 -4.65 0.22 13.65
C THR A 37 -3.89 -0.98 14.21
N GLY A 38 -3.21 -1.75 13.35
CA GLY A 38 -2.41 -2.91 13.71
C GLY A 38 -1.10 -2.96 12.93
N ASP A 39 -0.56 -4.16 12.79
CA ASP A 39 0.72 -4.43 12.11
C ASP A 39 0.55 -4.88 10.65
N CYS A 40 -0.68 -5.01 10.18
CA CYS A 40 -0.99 -5.47 8.84
C CYS A 40 -2.10 -4.63 8.18
N VAL A 41 -1.92 -4.32 6.90
CA VAL A 41 -2.97 -3.75 6.05
C VAL A 41 -2.98 -4.44 4.70
N THR A 42 -4.15 -4.52 4.09
CA THR A 42 -4.34 -5.13 2.78
C THR A 42 -5.03 -4.16 1.82
N PHE A 43 -4.62 -4.20 0.56
CA PHE A 43 -5.30 -3.55 -0.56
C PHE A 43 -5.71 -4.59 -1.58
N ILE A 44 -6.82 -4.35 -2.27
CA ILE A 44 -7.22 -5.11 -3.46
C ILE A 44 -6.91 -4.22 -4.65
N LEU A 45 -5.99 -4.64 -5.51
CA LEU A 45 -5.63 -3.93 -6.72
C LEU A 45 -6.70 -4.19 -7.80
N PRO A 46 -7.39 -3.15 -8.31
CA PRO A 46 -8.59 -3.35 -9.12
C PRO A 46 -8.30 -3.88 -10.53
N ARG A 47 -7.10 -3.68 -11.05
CA ARG A 47 -6.68 -4.11 -12.39
C ARG A 47 -5.17 -4.35 -12.43
N ARG A 48 -4.69 -5.13 -13.41
CA ARG A 48 -3.26 -5.23 -13.67
C ARG A 48 -2.72 -3.87 -14.13
N GLY A 49 -1.52 -3.54 -13.68
CA GLY A 49 -0.87 -2.27 -13.95
C GLY A 49 0.15 -1.87 -12.89
N MET A 50 0.63 -0.64 -13.03
CA MET A 50 1.56 -0.04 -12.07
C MET A 50 0.82 0.73 -11.00
N TYR A 51 1.31 0.61 -9.77
CA TYR A 51 0.81 1.32 -8.60
C TYR A 51 1.97 1.92 -7.82
N VAL A 52 1.67 3.01 -7.10
CA VAL A 52 2.60 3.63 -6.16
C VAL A 52 1.99 3.56 -4.77
N LEU A 53 2.76 3.00 -3.84
CA LEU A 53 2.40 2.91 -2.44
C LEU A 53 3.24 3.92 -1.65
N VAL A 54 2.59 4.74 -0.84
CA VAL A 54 3.25 5.70 0.05
C VAL A 54 2.93 5.30 1.49
N ILE A 55 3.97 5.03 2.28
CA ILE A 55 3.88 4.61 3.67
C ILE A 55 4.45 5.75 4.52
N HIS A 56 3.62 6.31 5.40
CA HIS A 56 3.98 7.42 6.25
C HIS A 56 3.70 7.09 7.71
N CYS A 57 4.76 7.08 8.52
CA CYS A 57 4.68 6.92 9.97
C CYS A 57 5.44 8.06 10.64
N ALA A 58 5.05 8.44 11.85
CA ALA A 58 5.75 9.50 12.59
C ALA A 58 7.19 9.11 12.97
N SER A 59 7.47 7.81 13.07
CA SER A 59 8.74 7.27 13.57
C SER A 59 9.86 7.21 12.53
N TYR A 60 9.54 7.27 11.23
CA TYR A 60 10.53 7.12 10.14
C TYR A 60 10.16 7.94 8.90
N PRO A 61 11.12 8.25 8.01
CA PRO A 61 10.84 9.00 6.78
C PRO A 61 9.80 8.32 5.89
N VAL A 62 9.06 9.11 5.11
CA VAL A 62 8.09 8.59 4.12
C VAL A 62 8.78 7.57 3.20
N GLU A 63 8.21 6.37 3.12
CA GLU A 63 8.65 5.35 2.18
C GLU A 63 7.72 5.33 0.96
N VAL A 64 8.32 5.34 -0.24
CA VAL A 64 7.59 5.26 -1.50
C VAL A 64 8.02 4.00 -2.24
N ARG A 65 7.06 3.16 -2.62
CA ARG A 65 7.28 1.90 -3.33
C ARG A 65 6.48 1.85 -4.62
N ARG A 66 7.11 1.37 -5.68
CA ARG A 66 6.45 1.03 -6.93
C ARG A 66 6.07 -0.45 -6.92
N ILE A 67 4.86 -0.76 -7.38
CA ILE A 67 4.30 -2.11 -7.44
C ILE A 67 3.82 -2.36 -8.86
N THR A 68 4.03 -3.58 -9.35
CA THR A 68 3.52 -4.04 -10.65
C THR A 68 2.64 -5.26 -10.39
N TYR A 69 1.39 -5.20 -10.81
CA TYR A 69 0.38 -6.26 -10.73
C TYR A 69 -0.06 -6.69 -12.13
#